data_AF-A0A2T6ZXN2-F1
#
_entry.id   AF-A0A2T6ZXN2-F1
#
_cell.length_a   1.000
_cell.length_b   1.000
_cell.length_c   1.000
_cell.angle_alpha   90.00
_cell.angle_beta   90.00
_cell.angle_gamma   90.00
#
_symmetry.space_group_name_H-M   'P 1'
#
loop_
_entity.id
_entity.type
_entity.pdbx_description
1 polymer ?
#
loop_
_entity_poly.entity_id
_entity_poly.type
_entity_poly.pdbx_seq_one_letter_code
_entity_poly.pdbx_strand_id
1 'polypeptide(L)' 'MRSTVRKIFGDGMASALKPVWGFDEEGELRGMWRRSGQDGFWFMGGNFALARYYSRLLALQIKALEEGLMSYDDL' A
#
# COMPACT_ATOMS: atom_id res chain seq x y z
N MET A 1 10.64 -3.04 -5.67
CA MET A 1 9.23 -3.48 -5.55
C MET A 1 8.48 -3.38 -6.88
N ARG A 2 8.43 -2.22 -7.55
CA ARG A 2 7.79 -2.11 -8.89
C ARG A 2 8.36 -3.07 -9.94
N SER A 3 9.68 -3.27 -9.98
CA SER A 3 10.33 -4.26 -10.86
C SER A 3 9.92 -5.70 -10.55
N THR A 4 9.70 -6.03 -9.27
CA THR A 4 9.19 -7.33 -8.84
C THR A 4 7.74 -7.53 -9.27
N VAL A 5 6.88 -6.51 -9.05
CA VAL A 5 5.48 -6.55 -9.51
C VAL A 5 5.42 -6.74 -11.02
N ARG A 6 6.26 -6.02 -11.78
CA ARG A 6 6.35 -6.16 -13.23
C ARG A 6 6.66 -7.59 -13.67
N LYS A 7 7.56 -8.29 -12.96
CA LYS A 7 7.91 -9.68 -13.27
C LYS A 7 6.79 -10.67 -12.95
N ILE A 8 5.99 -10.41 -11.92
CA ILE A 8 4.95 -11.35 -11.44
C ILE A 8 3.61 -11.10 -12.14
N PHE A 9 3.23 -9.83 -12.29
CA PHE A 9 1.90 -9.40 -12.74
C PHE A 9 1.92 -8.65 -14.08
N GLY A 10 3.09 -8.40 -14.66
CA GLY A 10 3.24 -7.72 -15.95
C GLY A 10 3.28 -6.20 -15.86
N ASP A 11 3.45 -5.57 -17.03
CA ASP A 11 3.65 -4.13 -17.16
C ASP A 11 2.42 -3.29 -16.79
N GLY A 12 1.21 -3.80 -17.03
CA GLY A 12 -0.04 -3.10 -16.74
C GLY A 12 -0.15 -2.76 -15.26
N MET A 13 -0.07 -3.76 -14.39
CA MET A 13 -0.13 -3.57 -12.94
C MET A 13 1.04 -2.73 -12.43
N ALA A 14 2.25 -2.98 -12.91
CA ALA A 14 3.44 -2.28 -12.43
C ALA A 14 3.42 -0.77 -12.74
N SER A 15 2.82 -0.38 -13.86
CA SER A 15 2.76 1.02 -14.31
C SER A 15 1.77 1.85 -13.50
N ALA A 16 0.71 1.22 -12.99
CA ALA A 16 -0.32 1.89 -12.20
C ALA A 16 0.06 2.08 -10.71
N LEU A 17 1.21 1.55 -10.27
CA LEU A 17 1.62 1.66 -8.87
C LEU A 17 2.10 3.08 -8.50
N LYS A 18 1.75 3.55 -7.31
CA LYS A 18 2.35 4.71 -6.66
C LYS A 18 3.79 4.40 -6.20
N PRO A 19 4.64 5.42 -5.98
CA PRO A 19 5.95 5.24 -5.38
C PRO A 19 5.87 4.55 -4.02
N VAL A 20 6.85 3.71 -3.73
CA VAL A 20 7.02 3.04 -2.43
C VAL A 20 8.25 3.59 -1.73
N TRP A 21 8.21 3.62 -0.40
CA TRP A 21 9.25 4.20 0.46
C TRP A 21 9.45 5.71 0.26
N GLY A 22 10.17 6.32 1.20
CA GLY A 22 10.24 7.77 1.35
C GLY A 22 8.99 8.33 2.03
N PHE A 23 8.97 9.66 2.18
CA PHE A 23 7.91 10.38 2.86
C PHE A 23 7.12 11.25 1.88
N ASP A 24 5.81 11.34 2.08
CA ASP A 24 4.98 12.35 1.44
C ASP A 24 5.17 13.73 2.08
N GLU A 25 4.40 14.71 1.64
CA GLU A 25 4.49 16.10 2.11
C GLU A 25 4.09 16.26 3.57
N GLU A 26 3.35 15.29 4.12
CA GLU A 26 2.90 15.25 5.51
C GLU A 26 3.90 14.49 6.41
N GLY A 27 4.97 13.93 5.83
CA GLY A 27 5.95 13.13 6.55
C GLY A 27 5.55 11.66 6.72
N GLU A 28 4.52 11.20 6.01
CA GLU A 28 4.01 9.83 6.09
C GLU A 28 4.66 8.91 5.06
N LEU A 29 4.80 7.63 5.40
CA LEU A 29 5.47 6.64 4.55
C LEU A 29 4.68 6.37 3.26
N ARG A 30 5.32 6.51 2.10
CA ARG A 30 4.65 6.32 0.79
C ARG A 30 4.46 4.84 0.44
N GLY A 31 3.26 4.47 0.02
CA GLY A 31 2.91 3.19 -0.65
C GLY A 31 3.12 1.90 0.16
N MET A 32 3.80 1.97 1.30
CA MET A 32 4.03 0.88 2.24
C MET A 32 2.88 0.87 3.25
N TRP A 33 2.12 -0.22 3.31
CA TRP A 33 0.88 -0.34 4.12
C TRP A 33 -0.18 0.75 3.86
N ARG A 34 -0.06 1.49 2.75
CA ARG A 34 -0.98 2.52 2.23
C ARG A 34 -1.30 2.24 0.77
N ARG A 35 -2.22 3.00 0.16
CA ARG A 35 -2.68 2.77 -1.23
C ARG A 35 -1.50 2.64 -2.18
N SER A 36 -1.42 1.48 -2.82
CA SER A 36 -0.37 1.18 -3.79
C SER A 36 -0.64 1.76 -5.17
N GLY A 37 -1.83 2.35 -5.42
CA GLY A 37 -2.32 2.72 -6.75
C GLY A 37 -3.12 1.61 -7.44
N GLN A 38 -3.21 0.43 -6.83
CA GLN A 38 -4.07 -0.68 -7.26
C GLN A 38 -4.96 -1.12 -6.10
N ASP A 39 -6.24 -1.32 -6.40
CA ASP A 39 -7.24 -1.75 -5.41
C ASP A 39 -6.93 -3.18 -4.95
N GLY A 40 -7.08 -3.46 -3.66
CA GLY A 40 -6.79 -4.77 -3.10
C GLY A 40 -5.31 -5.14 -3.02
N PHE A 41 -4.39 -4.22 -3.35
CA PHE A 41 -2.96 -4.49 -3.38
C PHE A 41 -2.17 -3.54 -2.48
N TRP A 42 -1.34 -4.10 -1.59
CA TRP A 42 -0.49 -3.33 -0.67
C TRP A 42 0.91 -3.91 -0.58
N PHE A 43 1.89 -3.03 -0.36
CA PHE A 43 3.26 -3.44 -0.08
C PHE A 43 3.50 -3.56 1.42
N MET A 44 4.22 -4.60 1.79
CA MET A 44 4.81 -4.79 3.13
C MET A 44 6.32 -4.97 2.98
N GLY A 45 7.08 -4.57 3.99
CA GLY A 45 8.55 -4.67 3.94
C GLY A 45 9.21 -4.11 5.20
N GLY A 46 10.53 -3.92 5.13
CA GLY A 46 11.30 -3.48 6.29
C GLY A 46 11.50 -4.57 7.34
N ASN A 47 11.79 -4.16 8.58
CA ASN A 47 12.03 -5.08 9.67
C ASN A 47 10.73 -5.50 10.38
N PHE A 48 10.86 -6.41 11.33
CA PHE A 48 9.72 -6.94 12.09
C PHE A 48 8.99 -5.87 12.91
N ALA A 49 9.69 -4.84 13.40
CA ALA A 49 9.07 -3.76 14.17
C ALA A 49 8.11 -2.92 13.31
N LEU A 50 8.54 -2.56 12.10
CA LEU A 50 7.68 -1.84 11.13
C LEU A 50 6.49 -2.70 10.73
N ALA A 51 6.73 -3.96 10.34
CA ALA A 51 5.67 -4.87 9.94
C ALA A 51 4.62 -5.04 11.07
N ARG A 52 5.07 -5.22 12.32
CA ARG A 52 4.17 -5.37 13.48
C ARG A 52 3.32 -4.12 13.70
N TYR A 53 3.90 -2.93 13.60
CA TYR A 53 3.19 -1.68 13.84
C TYR A 53 2.15 -1.40 12.74
N TYR A 54 2.59 -1.40 11.48
CA TYR A 54 1.74 -0.97 10.36
C TYR A 54 0.69 -2.01 9.94
N SER A 55 0.89 -3.30 10.22
CA SER A 55 -0.11 -4.34 9.86
C SER A 55 -1.47 -4.07 10.49
N ARG A 56 -1.52 -3.58 11.73
CA ARG A 56 -2.80 -3.25 12.38
C ARG A 56 -3.47 -2.04 11.74
N LEU A 57 -2.70 -1.02 11.35
CA LEU A 57 -3.23 0.16 10.67
C LEU A 57 -3.80 -0.20 9.29
N LEU A 58 -3.09 -1.05 8.54
CA LEU A 58 -3.58 -1.56 7.26
C LEU A 58 -4.85 -2.42 7.44
N ALA A 59 -4.89 -3.29 8.46
CA ALA A 59 -6.07 -4.11 8.72
C ALA A 59 -7.31 -3.26 9.00
N LEU A 60 -7.17 -2.13 9.71
CA LEU A 60 -8.27 -1.20 9.94
C LEU A 60 -8.74 -0.49 8.66
N GLN A 61 -7.81 -0.10 7.78
CA GLN A 61 -8.15 0.46 6.47
C GLN A 61 -8.93 -0.56 5.62
N ILE A 62 -8.43 -1.80 5.53
CA ILE A 62 -9.11 -2.89 4.82
C ILE A 62 -10.50 -3.12 5.42
N LYS A 63 -10.62 -3.15 6.75
CA LYS A 63 -11.90 -3.35 7.40
C LYS A 63 -12.89 -2.21 7.10
N ALA A 64 -12.42 -0.96 7.08
CA ALA A 64 -13.25 0.18 6.72
C ALA A 64 -13.73 0.11 5.25
N LEU A 65 -12.89 -0.35 4.33
CA LEU A 65 -13.27 -0.62 2.94
C LEU A 65 -14.33 -1.71 2.85
N GLU A 66 -14.15 -2.83 3.56
CA GLU A 66 -15.11 -3.95 3.57
C GLU A 66 -16.48 -3.58 4.15
N GLU A 67 -16.51 -2.72 5.17
CA GLU A 67 -17.74 -2.23 5.80
C GLU A 67 -18.37 -1.05 5.05
N GLY A 68 -17.77 -0.59 3.95
CA GLY A 68 -18.27 0.56 3.18
C GLY A 68 -18.17 1.89 3.93
N LEU A 69 -17.35 1.97 4.99
CA LEU A 69 -17.07 3.19 5.75
C LEU A 69 -16.03 4.08 5.04
N MET A 70 -15.33 3.52 4.07
CA MET A 70 -14.28 4.16 3.28
C MET A 70 -14.29 3.57 1.87
N SER A 71 -13.85 4.35 0.89
CA SER A 71 -13.58 3.91 -0.48
C SER A 71 -12.08 4.00 -0.80
N TYR A 72 -11.65 3.38 -1.91
CA TYR A 72 -10.26 3.53 -2.31
C TYR A 72 -9.89 4.98 -2.60
N ASP A 73 -10.83 5.81 -3.05
CA ASP A 73 -10.58 7.22 -3.35
C ASP A 73 -10.27 8.08 -2.13
N ASP A 74 -10.62 7.60 -0.94
CA ASP A 74 -10.26 8.22 0.34
C ASP A 74 -8.82 7.88 0.80
N LEU A 75 -8.12 6.97 0.10
CA LEU A 75 -6.76 6.49 0.40
C LEU A 75 -5.69 7.01 -0.59
#